data_AF-A0A150JWA7-F1
#
_entry.id   AF-A0A150JWA7-F1
#
_cell.length_a   1.000
_cell.length_b   1.000
_cell.length_c   1.000
_cell.angle_alpha   90.00
_cell.angle_beta   90.00
_cell.angle_gamma   90.00
#
_symmetry.space_group_name_H-M   'P 1'
#
loop_
_entity.id
_entity.type
_entity.pdbx_description
1 polymer ?
#
loop_
_entity_poly.entity_id
_entity_poly.type
_entity_poly.pdbx_seq_one_letter_code
_entity_poly.pdbx_strand_id
1 'polypeptide(L)'
;MLYFRHGFRYLFDAEAEINKLYAKMGDEGAEVDALLAEVGELQDTLESNDFYRIHSKVEEVARGLGLDEVGLDCDVDDLSGGQRTKVLLAKLLLEKPEILLLDEPTNYLDEQHIEWLKRYLQEYENAFILISHDTPFLNSVVNLIYHMENQELNRYVGDYDNFLKVHEMKKQQLEAAYKRQQQEIAELKDFVARNKTNVATRKWRCPARRSSTKWKSLNWGKKSRNHRLFSKKPVPPAAGFLRRKIW
;
A
#
# COMPACT_ATOMS: atom_id res chain seq x y z
N MET A 1 -28.72 -14.19 8.40
CA MET A 1 -29.15 -12.79 8.21
C MET A 1 -28.72 -11.87 9.34
N LEU A 2 -28.57 -12.34 10.59
CA LEU A 2 -28.26 -11.50 11.75
C LEU A 2 -26.97 -10.68 11.64
N TYR A 3 -25.92 -11.21 11.03
CA TYR A 3 -24.61 -10.55 10.96
C TYR A 3 -24.54 -9.40 9.96
N PHE A 4 -25.11 -9.57 8.77
CA PHE A 4 -25.19 -8.50 7.77
C PHE A 4 -26.15 -7.38 8.20
N ARG A 5 -27.22 -7.72 8.93
CA ARG A 5 -28.17 -6.73 9.49
C ARG A 5 -27.51 -5.75 10.46
N HIS A 6 -26.41 -6.10 11.12
CA HIS A 6 -25.81 -5.23 12.13
C HIS A 6 -25.17 -3.96 11.55
N GLY A 7 -24.69 -3.99 10.30
CA GLY A 7 -24.19 -2.82 9.59
C GLY A 7 -25.32 -1.91 9.06
N PHE A 8 -26.47 -2.49 8.75
CA PHE A 8 -27.64 -1.81 8.19
C PHE A 8 -28.79 -1.64 9.19
N ARG A 9 -28.52 -1.77 10.50
CA ARG A 9 -29.57 -1.84 11.52
C ARG A 9 -30.48 -0.61 11.50
N TYR A 10 -29.91 0.58 11.32
CA TYR A 10 -30.66 1.82 11.22
C TYR A 10 -31.67 1.83 10.06
N LEU A 11 -31.38 1.15 8.94
CA LEU A 11 -32.30 1.04 7.81
C LEU A 11 -33.42 0.04 8.09
N PHE A 12 -33.10 -1.11 8.71
CA PHE A 12 -34.12 -2.08 9.12
C PHE A 12 -35.03 -1.53 10.21
N ASP A 13 -34.49 -0.70 11.11
CA ASP A 13 -35.27 0.00 12.13
C ASP A 13 -36.21 1.03 11.47
N ALA A 14 -35.74 1.77 10.45
CA ALA A 14 -36.57 2.70 9.68
C ALA A 14 -37.71 1.98 8.92
N GLU A 15 -37.45 0.82 8.30
CA GLU A 15 -38.48 -0.01 7.69
C GLU A 15 -39.53 -0.48 8.72
N ALA A 16 -39.09 -0.90 9.91
CA ALA A 16 -39.98 -1.29 10.99
C ALA A 16 -40.85 -0.11 11.48
N GLU A 17 -40.29 1.11 11.54
CA GLU A 17 -41.06 2.31 11.85
C GLU A 17 -42.08 2.66 10.77
N ILE A 18 -41.72 2.59 9.48
CA ILE A 18 -42.68 2.76 8.37
C ILE A 18 -43.86 1.79 8.52
N ASN A 19 -43.59 0.51 8.81
CA ASN A 19 -44.64 -0.48 9.02
C ASN A 19 -45.54 -0.16 10.23
N LYS A 20 -44.98 0.41 11.31
CA LYS A 20 -45.76 0.88 12.46
C LYS A 20 -46.61 2.10 12.10
N LEU A 21 -46.08 3.03 11.31
CA LEU A 21 -46.82 4.22 10.86
C LEU A 21 -48.00 3.80 9.96
N TYR A 22 -47.80 2.86 9.04
CA TYR A 22 -48.90 2.29 8.24
C TYR A 22 -49.97 1.60 9.10
N ALA A 23 -49.57 0.88 10.16
CA ALA A 23 -50.53 0.29 11.09
C ALA A 23 -51.37 1.36 11.82
N LYS A 24 -50.74 2.45 12.27
CA LYS A 24 -51.43 3.58 12.92
C LYS A 24 -52.37 4.35 11.99
N MET A 25 -52.10 4.39 10.69
CA MET A 25 -53.02 4.99 9.70
C MET A 25 -54.34 4.21 9.58
N GLY A 26 -54.37 2.94 9.99
CA GLY A 26 -55.57 2.12 10.01
C GLY A 26 -56.50 2.35 11.21
N ASP A 27 -56.07 3.12 12.20
CA ASP A 27 -56.86 3.43 13.41
C ASP A 27 -57.82 4.61 13.19
N GLU A 28 -59.00 4.56 13.82
CA GLU A 28 -59.98 5.65 13.77
C GLU A 28 -59.45 6.92 14.47
N GLY A 29 -59.39 8.03 13.73
CA GLY A 29 -58.95 9.33 14.26
C GLY A 29 -57.48 9.68 14.02
N ALA A 30 -56.74 8.87 13.26
CA ALA A 30 -55.36 9.15 12.90
C ALA A 30 -55.24 10.40 12.01
N GLU A 31 -54.25 11.26 12.29
CA GLU A 31 -53.85 12.34 11.40
C GLU A 31 -53.04 11.78 10.21
N VAL A 32 -53.76 11.23 9.25
CA VAL A 32 -53.19 10.52 8.09
C VAL A 32 -52.19 11.37 7.32
N ASP A 33 -52.47 12.67 7.12
CA ASP A 33 -51.58 13.58 6.36
C ASP A 33 -50.21 13.77 7.03
N ALA A 34 -50.18 13.87 8.37
CA ALA A 34 -48.93 14.01 9.13
C ALA A 34 -48.12 12.71 9.11
N LEU A 35 -48.79 11.56 9.26
CA LEU A 35 -48.15 10.25 9.20
C LEU A 35 -47.58 9.96 7.79
N LEU A 36 -48.25 10.40 6.72
CA LEU A 36 -47.77 10.24 5.36
C LEU A 36 -46.51 11.06 5.09
N ALA A 37 -46.42 12.27 5.65
CA ALA A 37 -45.22 13.09 5.55
C ALA A 37 -44.00 12.41 6.22
N GLU A 38 -44.19 11.85 7.42
CA GLU A 38 -43.13 11.14 8.15
C GLU A 38 -42.69 9.84 7.44
N VAL A 39 -43.64 9.09 6.86
CA VAL A 39 -43.33 7.93 6.01
C VAL A 39 -42.53 8.35 4.78
N GLY A 40 -42.86 9.49 4.16
CA GLY A 40 -42.13 10.03 3.01
C GLY A 40 -40.65 10.27 3.33
N GLU A 41 -40.34 10.94 4.44
CA GLU A 41 -38.94 11.20 4.84
C GLU A 41 -38.16 9.90 5.11
N LEU A 42 -38.81 8.91 5.74
CA LEU A 42 -38.19 7.61 5.99
C LEU A 42 -38.00 6.82 4.69
N GLN A 43 -38.96 6.87 3.76
CA GLN A 43 -38.83 6.24 2.44
C GLN A 43 -37.68 6.86 1.63
N ASP A 44 -37.58 8.18 1.59
CA ASP A 44 -36.49 8.89 0.91
C ASP A 44 -35.12 8.46 1.49
N THR A 45 -35.06 8.26 2.81
CA THR A 45 -33.87 7.76 3.50
C THR A 45 -33.53 6.32 3.09
N LEU A 46 -34.53 5.43 3.01
CA LEU A 46 -34.33 4.05 2.56
C LEU A 46 -33.89 3.96 1.09
N GLU A 47 -34.50 4.77 0.22
CA GLU A 47 -34.17 4.84 -1.21
C GLU A 47 -32.76 5.37 -1.44
N SER A 48 -32.38 6.45 -0.73
CA SER A 48 -31.04 7.04 -0.82
C SER A 48 -29.92 6.09 -0.38
N ASN A 49 -30.23 5.11 0.46
CA ASN A 49 -29.29 4.08 0.94
C ASN A 49 -29.44 2.74 0.20
N ASP A 50 -30.14 2.71 -0.94
CA ASP A 50 -30.35 1.51 -1.76
C ASP A 50 -30.91 0.32 -0.95
N PHE A 51 -31.75 0.58 0.08
CA PHE A 51 -32.14 -0.44 1.08
C PHE A 51 -32.71 -1.72 0.44
N TYR A 52 -33.60 -1.56 -0.54
CA TYR A 52 -34.22 -2.69 -1.23
C TYR A 52 -33.23 -3.52 -2.07
N ARG A 53 -32.06 -2.98 -2.43
CA ARG A 53 -30.99 -3.70 -3.15
C ARG A 53 -30.04 -4.41 -2.20
N ILE A 54 -30.04 -4.08 -0.91
CA ILE A 54 -29.14 -4.68 0.09
C ILE A 54 -29.33 -6.19 0.12
N HIS A 55 -30.57 -6.68 0.13
CA HIS A 55 -30.83 -8.13 0.15
C HIS A 55 -30.22 -8.85 -1.07
N SER A 56 -30.47 -8.35 -2.27
CA SER A 56 -29.89 -8.92 -3.48
C SER A 56 -28.38 -8.82 -3.51
N LYS A 57 -27.80 -7.71 -3.02
CA LYS A 57 -26.35 -7.54 -2.99
C LYS A 57 -25.68 -8.45 -1.96
N VAL A 58 -26.31 -8.65 -0.80
CA VAL A 58 -25.86 -9.61 0.22
C VAL A 58 -25.82 -11.02 -0.38
N GLU A 59 -26.86 -11.43 -1.08
CA GLU A 59 -26.90 -12.74 -1.75
C GLU A 59 -25.86 -12.87 -2.87
N GLU A 60 -25.66 -11.82 -3.67
CA GLU A 60 -24.66 -11.77 -4.72
C GLU A 60 -23.24 -11.93 -4.16
N VAL A 61 -22.89 -11.16 -3.12
CA VAL A 61 -21.58 -11.21 -2.45
C VAL A 61 -21.38 -12.56 -1.74
N ALA A 62 -22.41 -13.06 -1.08
CA ALA A 62 -22.34 -14.36 -0.40
C ALA A 62 -22.11 -15.50 -1.39
N ARG A 63 -22.85 -15.52 -2.51
CA ARG A 63 -22.66 -16.51 -3.59
C ARG A 63 -21.29 -16.37 -4.25
N GLY A 64 -20.84 -15.14 -4.47
CA GLY A 64 -19.52 -14.84 -5.03
C GLY A 64 -18.35 -15.34 -4.19
N LEU A 65 -18.53 -15.51 -2.88
CA LEU A 65 -17.52 -16.01 -1.94
C LEU A 65 -17.74 -17.48 -1.51
N GLY A 66 -18.80 -18.13 -2.00
CA GLY A 66 -19.15 -19.52 -1.64
C GLY A 66 -19.64 -19.66 -0.20
N LEU A 67 -20.45 -18.71 0.26
CA LEU A 67 -21.09 -18.72 1.59
C LEU A 67 -22.52 -19.29 1.57
N ASP A 68 -23.01 -19.65 0.39
CA ASP A 68 -24.33 -20.28 0.20
C ASP A 68 -24.43 -21.65 0.88
N GLU A 69 -23.37 -22.46 0.82
CA GLU A 69 -23.33 -23.79 1.44
C GLU A 69 -23.39 -23.76 2.97
N VAL A 70 -22.96 -22.65 3.57
CA VAL A 70 -22.86 -22.49 5.02
C VAL A 70 -24.16 -21.99 5.62
N GLY A 71 -25.00 -21.31 4.82
CA GLY A 71 -26.20 -20.65 5.28
C GLY A 71 -25.92 -19.30 5.93
N LEU A 72 -26.62 -18.27 5.47
CA LEU A 72 -26.45 -16.90 5.96
C LEU A 72 -26.87 -16.70 7.42
N ASP A 73 -27.62 -17.66 8.00
CA ASP A 73 -28.20 -17.63 9.34
C ASP A 73 -27.41 -18.38 10.41
N CYS A 74 -26.29 -19.01 10.06
CA CYS A 74 -25.46 -19.74 11.02
C CYS A 74 -24.74 -18.79 12.00
N ASP A 75 -24.53 -19.28 13.22
CA ASP A 75 -23.81 -18.54 14.24
C ASP A 75 -22.30 -18.49 13.91
N VAL A 76 -21.63 -17.37 14.18
CA VAL A 76 -20.20 -17.19 13.88
C VAL A 76 -19.35 -18.17 14.67
N ASP A 77 -19.83 -18.58 15.85
CA ASP A 77 -19.14 -19.55 16.70
C ASP A 77 -19.04 -20.94 16.06
N ASP A 78 -19.97 -21.31 15.17
CA ASP A 78 -19.99 -22.60 14.47
C ASP A 78 -19.16 -22.62 13.18
N LEU A 79 -18.69 -21.46 12.72
CA LEU A 79 -17.94 -21.32 11.47
C LEU A 79 -16.48 -21.78 11.62
N SER A 80 -15.97 -22.49 10.62
CA SER A 80 -14.53 -22.75 10.51
C SER A 80 -13.74 -21.46 10.28
N GLY A 81 -12.45 -21.46 10.59
CA GLY A 81 -11.60 -20.26 10.44
C GLY A 81 -11.65 -19.63 9.05
N GLY A 82 -11.65 -20.45 7.98
CA GLY A 82 -11.77 -19.96 6.60
C GLY A 82 -13.15 -19.37 6.28
N GLN A 83 -14.23 -19.99 6.79
CA GLN A 83 -15.59 -19.46 6.62
C GLN A 83 -15.77 -18.13 7.36
N ARG A 84 -15.20 -17.98 8.56
CA ARG A 84 -15.20 -16.70 9.29
C ARG A 84 -14.51 -15.60 8.50
N THR A 85 -13.36 -15.89 7.89
CA THR A 85 -12.65 -14.93 7.03
C THR A 85 -13.49 -14.54 5.81
N LYS A 86 -14.15 -15.51 5.15
CA LYS A 86 -15.06 -15.23 4.03
C LYS A 86 -16.24 -14.35 4.44
N VAL A 87 -16.87 -14.61 5.59
CA VAL A 87 -17.97 -13.77 6.12
C VAL A 87 -17.48 -12.35 6.44
N LEU A 88 -16.29 -12.23 7.02
CA LEU A 88 -15.70 -10.91 7.31
C LEU A 88 -15.39 -10.14 6.01
N LEU A 89 -14.83 -10.82 5.01
CA LEU A 89 -14.62 -10.23 3.69
C LEU A 89 -15.95 -9.79 3.05
N ALA A 90 -16.97 -10.66 3.06
CA ALA A 90 -18.30 -10.33 2.55
C ALA A 90 -18.87 -9.07 3.21
N LYS A 91 -18.75 -8.98 4.54
CA LYS A 91 -19.21 -7.81 5.31
C LYS A 91 -18.46 -6.55 4.88
N LEU A 92 -17.14 -6.62 4.76
CA LEU A 92 -16.29 -5.51 4.35
C LEU A 92 -16.63 -5.01 2.93
N LEU A 93 -16.89 -5.92 2.00
CA LEU A 93 -17.29 -5.58 0.62
C LEU A 93 -18.69 -4.94 0.56
N LEU A 94 -19.61 -5.32 1.46
CA LEU A 94 -20.94 -4.73 1.53
C LEU A 94 -20.96 -3.34 2.17
N GLU A 95 -20.05 -3.07 3.11
CA GLU A 95 -19.90 -1.74 3.73
C GLU A 95 -19.36 -0.69 2.77
N LYS A 96 -18.69 -1.10 1.66
CA LYS A 96 -18.13 -0.22 0.63
C LYS A 96 -17.32 0.97 1.19
N PRO A 97 -16.26 0.73 1.99
CA PRO A 97 -15.45 1.81 2.54
C PRO A 97 -14.74 2.65 1.46
N GLU A 98 -14.45 3.92 1.75
CA GLU A 98 -13.68 4.79 0.84
C GLU A 98 -12.27 4.26 0.55
N ILE A 99 -11.68 3.58 1.54
CA ILE A 99 -10.39 2.91 1.43
C ILE A 99 -10.53 1.47 1.94
N LEU A 100 -10.37 0.51 1.04
CA LEU A 100 -10.40 -0.91 1.34
C LEU A 100 -8.98 -1.45 1.52
N LEU A 101 -8.70 -2.13 2.64
CA LEU A 101 -7.41 -2.77 2.91
C LEU A 101 -7.60 -4.28 2.92
N LEU A 102 -6.91 -5.00 2.02
CA LEU A 102 -6.99 -6.44 1.89
C LEU A 102 -5.60 -7.06 2.06
N ASP A 103 -5.47 -7.93 3.07
CA ASP A 103 -4.26 -8.70 3.32
C ASP A 103 -4.52 -10.18 2.99
N GLU A 104 -3.86 -10.67 1.94
CA GLU A 104 -4.01 -12.01 1.38
C GLU A 104 -5.48 -12.47 1.22
N PRO A 105 -6.33 -11.71 0.49
CA PRO A 105 -7.76 -12.00 0.40
C PRO A 105 -8.09 -13.24 -0.44
N THR A 106 -7.14 -13.74 -1.23
CA THR A 106 -7.27 -14.98 -1.99
C THR A 106 -7.12 -16.22 -1.11
N ASN A 107 -6.67 -16.04 0.13
CA ASN A 107 -6.51 -17.14 1.06
C ASN A 107 -7.89 -17.75 1.41
N TYR A 108 -7.98 -19.08 1.38
CA TYR A 108 -9.22 -19.84 1.57
C TYR A 108 -10.31 -19.61 0.49
N LEU A 109 -9.99 -18.96 -0.63
CA LEU A 109 -10.88 -18.87 -1.79
C LEU A 109 -10.48 -19.90 -2.85
N ASP A 110 -11.48 -20.57 -3.41
CA ASP A 110 -11.31 -21.40 -4.60
C ASP A 110 -11.22 -20.54 -5.86
N GLU A 111 -10.72 -21.12 -6.95
CA GLU A 111 -10.48 -20.43 -8.22
C GLU A 111 -11.70 -19.62 -8.73
N GLN A 112 -12.91 -20.18 -8.59
CA GLN A 112 -14.16 -19.50 -8.99
C GLN A 112 -14.42 -18.24 -8.16
N HIS A 113 -14.19 -18.31 -6.85
CA HIS A 113 -14.40 -17.20 -5.92
C HIS A 113 -13.32 -16.13 -6.08
N ILE A 114 -12.08 -16.53 -6.39
CA ILE A 114 -11.00 -15.61 -6.74
C ILE A 114 -11.36 -14.84 -8.01
N GLU A 115 -11.87 -15.50 -9.04
CA GLU A 115 -12.28 -14.85 -10.29
C GLU A 115 -13.44 -13.87 -10.07
N TRP A 116 -14.41 -14.23 -9.21
CA TRP A 116 -15.46 -13.29 -8.82
C TRP A 116 -14.90 -12.07 -8.08
N LEU A 117 -13.98 -12.28 -7.12
CA LEU A 117 -13.35 -11.20 -6.37
C LEU A 117 -12.54 -10.27 -7.29
N LYS A 118 -11.85 -10.82 -8.30
CA LYS A 118 -11.13 -10.01 -9.31
C LYS A 118 -12.09 -9.05 -10.01
N ARG A 119 -13.22 -9.55 -10.52
CA ARG A 119 -14.20 -8.72 -11.22
C ARG A 119 -14.80 -7.67 -10.30
N TYR A 120 -15.12 -8.05 -9.06
CA TYR A 120 -15.61 -7.12 -8.06
C TYR A 120 -14.61 -5.98 -7.81
N LEU A 121 -13.32 -6.29 -7.63
CA LEU A 121 -12.29 -5.28 -7.39
C LEU A 121 -11.99 -4.40 -8.61
N GLN A 122 -12.14 -4.92 -9.82
CA GLN A 122 -12.00 -4.13 -11.06
C GLN A 122 -13.13 -3.11 -11.22
N GLU A 123 -14.33 -3.43 -10.74
CA GLU A 123 -15.51 -2.55 -10.76
C GLU A 123 -15.63 -1.69 -9.49
N TYR A 124 -14.69 -1.83 -8.55
CA TYR A 124 -14.73 -1.10 -7.29
C TYR A 124 -14.42 0.39 -7.52
N GLU A 125 -15.39 1.24 -7.24
CA GLU A 125 -15.32 2.69 -7.51
C GLU A 125 -14.34 3.43 -6.58
N ASN A 126 -14.12 2.88 -5.38
CA ASN A 126 -13.29 3.48 -4.33
C ASN A 126 -11.83 3.01 -4.41
N ALA A 127 -10.96 3.60 -3.57
CA ALA A 127 -9.58 3.17 -3.49
C ALA A 127 -9.44 1.86 -2.70
N PHE A 128 -8.51 1.01 -3.11
CA PHE A 128 -8.13 -0.16 -2.32
C PHE A 128 -6.61 -0.36 -2.30
N ILE A 129 -6.13 -0.98 -1.23
CA ILE A 129 -4.76 -1.46 -1.07
C ILE A 129 -4.85 -2.96 -0.90
N LEU A 130 -4.07 -3.66 -1.71
CA LEU A 130 -4.05 -5.10 -1.76
C LEU A 130 -2.62 -5.60 -1.49
N ILE A 131 -2.51 -6.50 -0.53
CA ILE A 131 -1.28 -7.25 -0.24
C ILE A 131 -1.56 -8.69 -0.65
N SER A 132 -0.79 -9.20 -1.62
CA SER A 132 -0.85 -10.61 -1.98
C SER A 132 0.46 -11.10 -2.56
N HIS A 133 0.75 -12.38 -2.37
CA HIS A 133 1.82 -13.10 -3.08
C HIS A 133 1.37 -13.67 -4.44
N ASP A 134 0.07 -13.63 -4.78
CA ASP A 134 -0.46 -14.10 -6.06
C ASP A 134 -0.25 -13.05 -7.17
N THR A 135 0.79 -13.26 -7.99
CA THR A 135 1.16 -12.36 -9.09
C THR A 135 0.08 -12.26 -10.18
N PRO A 136 -0.48 -13.37 -10.71
CA PRO A 136 -1.63 -13.30 -11.63
C PRO A 136 -2.82 -12.50 -11.09
N PHE A 137 -3.15 -12.65 -9.80
CA PHE A 137 -4.22 -11.88 -9.18
C PHE A 137 -3.89 -10.39 -9.14
N LEU A 138 -2.71 -10.02 -8.63
CA LEU A 138 -2.25 -8.63 -8.60
C LEU A 138 -2.32 -7.98 -9.98
N ASN A 139 -1.72 -8.62 -11.00
CA ASN A 139 -1.67 -8.10 -12.37
C ASN A 139 -3.07 -7.83 -12.97
N SER A 140 -4.09 -8.55 -12.51
CA SER A 140 -5.46 -8.37 -13.02
C SER A 140 -6.20 -7.19 -12.40
N VAL A 141 -5.86 -6.78 -11.18
CA VAL A 141 -6.64 -5.79 -10.42
C VAL A 141 -5.88 -4.50 -10.11
N VAL A 142 -4.56 -4.54 -9.99
CA VAL A 142 -3.76 -3.37 -9.59
C VAL A 142 -3.25 -2.59 -10.79
N ASN A 143 -3.16 -1.27 -10.62
CA ASN A 143 -2.58 -0.35 -11.59
C ASN A 143 -1.33 0.39 -11.03
N LEU A 144 -1.02 0.14 -9.76
CA LEU A 144 0.04 0.81 -9.02
C LEU A 144 0.67 -0.16 -8.01
N ILE A 145 1.99 -0.16 -7.95
CA ILE A 145 2.75 -1.02 -7.05
C ILE A 145 3.61 -0.17 -6.13
N TYR A 146 3.50 -0.45 -4.84
CA TYR A 146 4.39 0.06 -3.83
C TYR A 146 5.36 -1.05 -3.41
N HIS A 147 6.65 -0.84 -3.65
CA HIS A 147 7.70 -1.77 -3.29
C HIS A 147 8.50 -1.22 -2.11
N MET A 148 8.54 -1.97 -1.02
CA MET A 148 9.28 -1.63 0.19
C MET A 148 10.65 -2.30 0.16
N GLU A 149 11.73 -1.52 0.11
CA GLU A 149 13.11 -2.02 0.14
C GLU A 149 13.98 -1.05 0.94
N ASN A 150 14.90 -1.56 1.76
CA ASN A 150 15.83 -0.74 2.57
C ASN A 150 15.13 0.32 3.46
N GLN A 151 13.95 0.00 4.00
CA GLN A 151 13.10 0.94 4.77
C GLN A 151 12.58 2.14 3.94
N GLU A 152 12.63 2.05 2.61
CA GLU A 152 12.08 3.03 1.69
C GLU A 152 10.93 2.44 0.87
N LEU A 153 9.86 3.21 0.72
CA LEU A 153 8.70 2.84 -0.10
C LEU A 153 8.82 3.51 -1.48
N ASN A 154 8.97 2.70 -2.52
CA ASN A 154 9.10 3.16 -3.89
C ASN A 154 7.80 2.89 -4.67
N ARG A 155 7.31 3.90 -5.37
CA ARG A 155 6.08 3.83 -6.18
C ARG A 155 6.40 3.52 -7.64
N TYR A 156 5.71 2.54 -8.21
CA TYR A 156 5.81 2.11 -9.60
C TYR A 156 4.42 2.11 -10.24
N VAL A 157 4.32 2.64 -11.46
CA VAL A 157 3.06 2.70 -12.22
C VAL A 157 2.98 1.50 -13.17
N GLY A 158 1.85 0.83 -13.18
CA GLY A 158 1.58 -0.36 -13.99
C GLY A 158 1.42 -1.62 -13.17
N ASP A 159 1.47 -2.75 -13.86
CA ASP A 159 1.35 -4.09 -13.32
C ASP A 159 2.67 -4.59 -12.68
N TYR A 160 2.62 -5.78 -12.08
CA TYR A 160 3.75 -6.42 -11.40
C TYR A 160 4.87 -6.78 -12.37
N ASP A 161 4.52 -7.17 -13.59
CA ASP A 161 5.50 -7.53 -14.61
C ASP A 161 6.31 -6.31 -15.05
N ASN A 162 5.67 -5.15 -15.19
CA ASN A 162 6.34 -3.88 -15.47
C ASN A 162 7.20 -3.45 -14.28
N PHE A 163 6.69 -3.57 -13.06
CA PHE A 163 7.46 -3.31 -11.84
C PHE A 163 8.75 -4.13 -11.81
N LEU A 164 8.68 -5.45 -12.04
CA LEU A 164 9.84 -6.34 -12.03
C LEU A 164 10.90 -5.89 -13.04
N LYS A 165 10.49 -5.60 -14.29
CA LYS A 165 11.41 -5.13 -15.34
C LYS A 165 12.12 -3.83 -14.93
N VAL A 166 11.36 -2.85 -14.42
CA VAL A 166 11.91 -1.56 -14.01
C VAL A 166 12.83 -1.72 -12.79
N HIS A 167 12.44 -2.56 -11.82
CA HIS A 167 13.23 -2.84 -10.63
C HIS A 167 14.56 -3.52 -10.99
N GLU A 168 14.55 -4.54 -11.85
CA GLU A 168 15.75 -5.23 -12.31
C GLU A 168 16.71 -4.28 -13.06
N MET A 169 16.19 -3.45 -13.97
CA MET A 169 17.01 -2.46 -14.67
C MET A 169 17.68 -1.48 -13.70
N LYS A 170 16.92 -0.97 -12.71
CA LYS A 170 17.44 -0.06 -11.69
C LYS A 170 18.51 -0.74 -10.83
N LYS A 171 18.29 -1.99 -10.44
CA LYS A 171 19.26 -2.79 -9.67
C LYS A 171 20.56 -3.00 -10.44
N GLN A 172 20.49 -3.38 -11.72
CA GLN A 172 21.67 -3.56 -12.56
C GLN A 172 22.47 -2.26 -12.73
N GLN A 173 21.80 -1.13 -12.90
CA GLN A 173 22.45 0.18 -12.98
C GLN A 173 23.18 0.54 -11.68
N LEU A 174 22.56 0.30 -10.53
CA LEU A 174 23.16 0.53 -9.22
C LEU A 174 24.38 -0.37 -8.99
N GLU A 175 24.29 -1.65 -9.33
CA GLU A 175 25.41 -2.59 -9.23
C GLU A 175 26.58 -2.18 -10.15
N ALA A 176 26.30 -1.76 -11.38
CA ALA A 176 27.33 -1.29 -12.31
C ALA A 176 28.00 0.00 -11.82
N ALA A 177 27.22 0.96 -11.30
CA ALA A 177 27.74 2.18 -10.71
C ALA A 177 28.61 1.90 -9.47
N TYR A 178 28.16 0.99 -8.60
CA TYR A 178 28.91 0.56 -7.43
C TYR A 178 30.24 -0.09 -7.82
N LYS A 179 30.25 -0.99 -8.82
CA LYS A 179 31.49 -1.61 -9.32
C LYS A 179 32.48 -0.58 -9.87
N ARG A 180 32.01 0.39 -10.66
CA ARG A 180 32.84 1.51 -11.18
C ARG A 180 33.44 2.33 -10.02
N GLN A 181 32.63 2.65 -9.02
CA GLN A 181 33.09 3.38 -7.84
C GLN A 181 34.15 2.61 -7.05
N GLN A 182 34.00 1.29 -6.90
CA GLN A 182 35.01 0.45 -6.23
C GLN A 182 36.33 0.40 -7.00
N GLN A 183 36.28 0.31 -8.33
CA GLN A 183 37.48 0.36 -9.18
C GLN A 183 38.22 1.69 -9.04
N GLU A 184 37.51 2.82 -9.10
CA GLU A 184 38.10 4.14 -8.92
C GLU A 184 38.72 4.31 -7.53
N ILE A 185 38.07 3.80 -6.48
CA ILE A 185 38.62 3.78 -5.12
C ILE A 185 39.91 2.95 -5.05
N ALA A 186 39.97 1.81 -5.74
CA ALA A 186 41.16 0.97 -5.79
C ALA A 186 42.32 1.69 -6.50
N GLU A 187 42.08 2.26 -7.69
CA GLU A 187 43.08 3.01 -8.45
C GLU A 187 43.64 4.21 -7.66
N LEU A 188 42.76 4.97 -6.99
CA LEU A 188 43.17 6.09 -6.15
C LEU A 188 44.00 5.64 -4.95
N LYS A 189 43.64 4.52 -4.32
CA LYS A 189 44.44 3.93 -3.22
C LYS A 189 45.83 3.54 -3.71
N ASP A 190 45.93 2.92 -4.88
CA ASP A 190 47.20 2.52 -5.48
C ASP A 190 48.06 3.72 -5.88
N PHE A 191 47.44 4.80 -6.37
CA PHE A 191 48.13 6.04 -6.67
C PHE A 191 48.68 6.72 -5.41
N VAL A 192 47.90 6.76 -4.34
CA VAL A 192 48.34 7.31 -3.03
C VAL A 192 49.47 6.46 -2.45
N ALA A 193 49.37 5.12 -2.52
CA ALA A 193 50.43 4.22 -2.05
C ALA A 193 51.76 4.43 -2.80
N ARG A 194 51.70 4.49 -4.14
CA ARG A 194 52.87 4.76 -5.01
C ARG A 194 53.49 6.14 -4.77
N ASN A 195 52.69 7.16 -4.45
CA ASN A 195 53.22 8.50 -4.18
C ASN A 195 53.74 8.67 -2.74
N LYS A 196 53.22 7.93 -1.75
CA LYS A 196 53.80 7.93 -0.40
C LYS A 196 55.25 7.43 -0.38
N THR A 197 55.56 6.39 -1.15
CA THR A 197 56.94 5.88 -1.29
C THR A 197 57.86 6.87 -2.02
N ASN A 198 57.34 7.55 -3.05
CA ASN A 198 58.11 8.57 -3.80
C ASN A 198 58.37 9.87 -3.01
N VAL A 199 57.50 10.26 -2.08
CA VAL A 199 57.76 11.40 -1.18
C VAL A 199 58.80 11.04 -0.12
N ALA A 200 58.84 9.77 0.34
CA ALA A 200 59.91 9.29 1.19
C ALA A 200 61.26 9.35 0.48
N THR A 201 61.37 8.93 -0.80
CA THR A 201 62.63 9.02 -1.57
C THR A 201 63.00 10.46 -1.99
N ARG A 202 62.03 11.37 -2.19
CA ARG A 202 62.33 12.80 -2.45
C ARG A 202 62.81 13.57 -1.22
N LYS A 203 62.51 13.13 0.00
CA LYS A 203 63.01 13.74 1.25
C LYS A 203 64.48 13.43 1.55
N TRP A 204 65.12 12.53 0.78
CA TRP A 204 66.54 12.16 0.90
C TRP A 204 67.44 12.72 -0.20
N ARG A 205 66.89 13.49 -1.16
CA ARG A 205 67.68 14.15 -2.21
C ARG A 205 67.61 15.67 -2.07
N CYS A 206 68.23 16.18 -1.01
CA CYS A 206 68.60 17.59 -0.88
C CYS A 206 70.03 17.70 -0.32
N PRO A 207 71.08 17.67 -1.16
CA PRO A 207 72.28 18.44 -0.91
C PRO A 207 71.98 19.91 -1.24
N ALA A 208 72.41 20.81 -0.36
CA ALA A 208 72.31 22.25 -0.52
C ALA A 208 72.85 22.74 -1.89
N ARG A 209 72.22 23.79 -2.47
CA ARG A 209 72.85 25.10 -2.83
C ARG A 209 72.09 25.84 -3.94
N ARG A 210 71.77 27.10 -3.61
CA ARG A 210 71.46 28.30 -4.42
C ARG A 210 71.54 28.21 -5.96
N SER A 211 70.48 28.67 -6.62
CA SER A 211 70.48 29.87 -7.50
C SER A 211 69.01 30.24 -7.74
N SER A 212 68.50 31.36 -7.21
CA SER A 212 68.56 32.68 -7.83
C SER A 212 68.32 32.65 -9.34
N THR A 213 67.11 33.06 -9.76
CA THR A 213 66.85 34.22 -10.66
C THR A 213 65.76 33.91 -11.70
N LYS A 214 64.71 34.76 -11.70
CA LYS A 214 63.67 35.01 -12.75
C LYS A 214 62.77 33.81 -13.10
N TRP A 215 61.44 33.89 -13.00
CA TRP A 215 60.58 34.93 -13.55
C TRP A 215 59.38 35.25 -12.61
N LYS A 216 59.26 36.53 -12.24
CA LYS A 216 57.98 37.14 -11.86
C LYS A 216 57.27 37.51 -13.15
N SER A 217 56.13 36.88 -13.43
CA SER A 217 54.85 37.53 -13.77
C SER A 217 53.96 36.53 -14.48
N LEU A 218 53.03 35.91 -13.76
CA LEU A 218 51.69 35.71 -14.31
C LEU A 218 50.74 35.78 -13.12
N ASN A 219 49.99 36.87 -13.08
CA ASN A 219 48.99 37.16 -12.07
C ASN A 219 47.94 36.04 -12.08
N TRP A 220 47.95 35.20 -11.07
CA TRP A 220 46.81 34.36 -10.73
C TRP A 220 45.85 35.20 -9.88
N GLY A 221 44.77 35.66 -10.51
CA GLY A 221 43.64 36.26 -9.82
C GLY A 221 43.06 35.28 -8.81
N LYS A 222 43.26 35.56 -7.52
CA LYS A 222 42.49 34.94 -6.43
C LYS A 222 41.15 35.67 -6.32
N LYS A 223 40.05 34.92 -6.40
CA LYS A 223 39.13 34.61 -5.28
C LYS A 223 37.86 33.96 -5.86
N SER A 224 37.59 32.69 -5.56
CA SER A 224 36.79 32.19 -4.41
C SER A 224 35.29 32.38 -4.66
N ARG A 225 34.37 31.43 -4.45
CA ARG A 225 34.36 30.34 -3.47
C ARG A 225 33.12 29.45 -3.72
N ASN A 226 33.21 28.21 -3.22
CA ASN A 226 32.13 27.26 -2.89
C ASN A 226 31.86 26.11 -3.88
N HIS A 227 32.80 25.18 -3.97
CA HIS A 227 32.46 23.76 -3.82
C HIS A 227 33.03 23.26 -2.51
N ARG A 228 32.16 23.07 -1.51
CA ARG A 228 32.50 22.46 -0.24
C ARG A 228 32.12 20.98 -0.33
N LEU A 229 33.09 20.17 -0.75
CA LEU A 229 33.13 18.76 -0.39
C LEU A 229 33.26 18.66 1.13
N PHE A 230 32.32 17.98 1.78
CA PHE A 230 32.55 17.39 3.09
C PHE A 230 32.50 15.87 2.98
N SER A 231 33.56 15.29 3.55
CA SER A 231 33.95 13.90 3.56
C SER A 231 33.36 13.18 4.78
N LYS A 232 32.83 11.96 4.54
CA LYS A 232 32.91 10.72 5.33
C LYS A 232 32.58 10.70 6.86
N LYS A 233 31.48 9.96 7.16
CA LYS A 233 31.32 8.78 8.09
C LYS A 233 31.49 9.00 9.62
N PRO A 234 30.69 8.34 10.50
CA PRO A 234 30.75 6.87 10.68
C PRO A 234 29.40 6.14 10.84
N VAL A 235 29.43 4.82 10.58
CA VAL A 235 28.44 3.84 11.01
C VAL A 235 28.92 3.28 12.36
N PRO A 236 28.12 3.27 13.43
CA PRO A 236 28.38 2.47 14.61
C PRO A 236 27.53 1.17 14.64
N PRO A 237 27.91 0.19 15.49
CA PRO A 237 27.61 -1.22 15.27
C PRO A 237 26.28 -1.69 15.87
N ALA A 238 25.86 -2.88 15.45
CA ALA A 238 24.71 -3.62 15.94
C ALA A 238 24.80 -3.94 17.46
N ALA A 239 23.73 -3.65 18.21
CA ALA A 239 23.30 -4.39 19.40
C ALA A 239 21.94 -3.89 19.90
N GLY A 240 21.02 -4.81 20.23
CA GLY A 240 20.02 -4.59 21.29
C GLY A 240 18.57 -4.34 20.86
N PHE A 241 17.81 -5.43 20.73
CA PHE A 241 16.43 -5.59 21.23
C PHE A 241 15.44 -4.41 21.13
N LEU A 242 14.42 -4.57 20.27
CA LEU A 242 13.07 -4.92 20.74
C LEU A 242 12.22 -5.37 19.55
N ARG A 243 11.84 -6.64 19.60
CA ARG A 243 10.85 -7.26 18.72
C ARG A 243 9.55 -6.47 18.82
N ARG A 244 8.92 -6.18 17.68
CA ARG A 244 7.51 -6.45 17.44
C ARG A 244 7.24 -6.46 15.94
N LYS A 245 6.49 -7.49 15.55
CA LYS A 245 6.13 -7.90 14.20
C LYS A 245 5.37 -6.78 13.49
N ILE A 246 5.68 -6.59 12.21
CA ILE A 246 4.86 -5.91 11.23
C ILE A 246 4.44 -7.00 10.24
N TRP A 247 3.15 -7.08 9.97
CA TRP A 247 2.64 -7.49 8.66
C TRP A 247 2.50 -6.19 7.88
#